data_AF-A0A2V9CAI7-F1
#
_entry.id   AF-A0A2V9CAI7-F1
#
_cell.length_a   1.000
_cell.length_b   1.000
_cell.length_c   1.000
_cell.angle_alpha   90.00
_cell.angle_beta   90.00
_cell.angle_gamma   90.00
#
_symmetry.space_group_name_H-M   'P 1'
#
loop_
_entity.id
_entity.type
_entity.pdbx_description
1 polymer ?
#
loop_
_entity_poly.entity_id
_entity_poly.type
_entity_poly.pdbx_seq_one_letter_code
_entity_poly.pdbx_strand_id
1 'polypeptide(L)'
;NLVIDNVPKKVLLHAPKNGFFYVLDRANGQLISAVPYTVVAWADGIDLKTGRPVEHAGARYKEGDPGTPLAPGPLGGHSWHSMSFSPMTGLVYLPVQDAGYLYKPDEHFQEKALAFNTATDVVASGLPQKPEIKKAVLESIKGHLCAWDPIQQKEVWRVERASPVNGGVLSTAGNLVFQGTAQGNIEAYRAATGERLWFADAQSGMVAAPISYTVNGEQYIAVVVGWGGVFPLAFGEVALKSGRVQNISRVLAFKLDGKASLPLLPHPAPPKLHPPRATASAATVQKGEVLYQRYCSTCHGDVAVSGGVLPDLRYSAALGSSQQWGEVILGGSLKSFGMVSFSKELSQKDVEAVRAYVILRANQSVAEAKASRK
;
A
#
# COMPACT_ATOMS: atom_id res chain seq x y z
N ASN A 1 3.63 25.20 18.39
CA ASN A 1 4.90 25.44 19.11
C ASN A 1 5.13 24.25 20.01
N LEU A 2 6.35 23.76 20.12
CA LEU A 2 6.73 22.74 21.08
C LEU A 2 7.77 23.33 22.03
N VAL A 3 7.80 22.89 23.28
CA VAL A 3 8.86 23.27 24.23
C VAL A 3 9.98 22.25 24.07
N ILE A 4 11.13 22.69 23.57
CA ILE A 4 12.32 21.84 23.34
C ILE A 4 13.47 22.50 24.09
N ASP A 5 14.15 21.75 24.95
CA ASP A 5 15.17 22.24 25.87
C ASP A 5 14.67 23.43 26.73
N ASN A 6 13.44 23.34 27.22
CA ASN A 6 12.73 24.39 27.96
C ASN A 6 12.50 25.71 27.19
N VAL A 7 12.70 25.71 25.87
CA VAL A 7 12.47 26.89 25.01
C VAL A 7 11.31 26.62 24.05
N PRO A 8 10.30 27.52 23.97
CA PRO A 8 9.26 27.42 22.96
C PRO A 8 9.83 27.58 21.54
N LYS A 9 9.76 26.53 20.73
CA LYS A 9 10.20 26.51 19.33
C LYS A 9 9.04 26.42 18.36
N LYS A 10 9.19 27.14 17.25
CA LYS A 10 8.27 27.16 16.12
C LYS A 10 8.66 26.06 15.14
N VAL A 11 8.09 24.86 15.31
CA VAL A 11 8.54 23.68 14.56
C VAL A 11 7.66 23.30 13.37
N LEU A 12 8.26 22.54 12.46
CA LEU A 12 7.62 21.71 11.44
C LEU A 12 7.90 20.23 11.79
N LEU A 13 6.86 19.39 11.77
CA LEU A 13 6.94 17.96 12.06
C LEU A 13 6.69 17.18 10.77
N HIS A 14 7.52 16.19 10.47
CA HIS A 14 7.38 15.43 9.23
C HIS A 14 7.89 13.99 9.36
N ALA A 15 7.05 13.03 8.97
CA ALA A 15 7.39 11.62 8.88
C ALA A 15 7.35 11.17 7.40
N PRO A 16 8.38 11.42 6.58
CA PRO A 16 8.41 11.00 5.18
C PRO A 16 8.60 9.48 5.03
N LYS A 17 8.52 9.00 3.78
CA LYS A 17 8.70 7.59 3.40
C LYS A 17 9.95 6.92 3.95
N ASN A 18 11.03 7.66 4.17
CA ASN A 18 12.34 7.11 4.50
C ASN A 18 12.47 6.51 5.92
N GLY A 19 11.45 6.68 6.77
CA GLY A 19 11.37 6.07 8.09
C GLY A 19 11.90 6.91 9.25
N PHE A 20 12.38 8.14 9.01
CA PHE A 20 12.80 9.07 10.08
C PHE A 20 11.72 10.11 10.39
N PHE A 21 11.55 10.44 11.67
CA PHE A 21 10.65 11.49 12.12
C PHE A 21 11.43 12.78 12.36
N TYR A 22 11.20 13.79 11.52
CA TYR A 22 11.92 15.05 11.54
C TYR A 22 11.19 16.11 12.35
N VAL A 23 11.95 16.81 13.19
CA VAL A 23 11.56 18.08 13.80
C VAL A 23 12.49 19.15 13.27
N LEU A 24 11.94 20.13 12.56
CA LEU A 24 12.68 21.25 11.99
C LEU A 24 12.20 22.55 12.60
N ASP A 25 13.07 23.55 12.73
CA ASP A 25 12.62 24.93 12.92
C ASP A 25 11.99 25.43 11.62
N ARG A 26 10.71 25.80 11.68
CA ARG A 26 9.96 26.17 10.47
C ARG A 26 10.34 27.55 9.92
N ALA A 27 11.03 28.38 10.69
CA ALA A 27 11.39 29.73 10.28
C ALA A 27 12.64 29.75 9.40
N ASN A 28 13.56 28.80 9.58
CA ASN A 28 14.86 28.78 8.90
C ASN A 28 15.26 27.41 8.32
N GLY A 29 14.48 26.35 8.57
CA GLY A 29 14.75 25.01 8.08
C GLY A 29 15.82 24.23 8.86
N GLN A 30 16.30 24.76 10.00
CA GLN A 30 17.30 24.09 10.82
C GLN A 30 16.76 22.76 11.36
N LEU A 31 17.54 21.69 11.21
CA LEU A 31 17.26 20.39 11.83
C LEU A 31 17.39 20.49 13.36
N ILE A 32 16.33 20.10 14.07
CA ILE A 32 16.32 20.00 15.53
C ILE A 32 16.57 18.54 15.96
N SER A 33 15.82 17.59 15.40
CA SER A 33 16.02 16.16 15.66
C SER A 33 15.46 15.30 14.52
N ALA A 34 16.03 14.11 14.36
CA ALA A 34 15.54 13.09 13.43
C ALA A 34 15.87 11.69 13.93
N VAL A 35 14.85 10.87 14.21
CA VAL A 35 14.99 9.51 14.76
C VAL A 35 14.07 8.56 13.98
N PRO A 36 14.47 7.29 13.75
CA PRO A 36 13.60 6.32 13.10
C PRO A 36 12.27 6.12 13.84
N TYR A 37 11.13 6.18 13.13
CA TYR A 37 9.81 5.82 13.66
C TYR A 37 9.36 4.41 13.23
N THR A 38 10.12 3.78 12.33
CA THR A 38 9.92 2.40 11.85
C THR A 38 11.30 1.77 11.61
N VAL A 39 11.32 0.54 11.11
CA VAL A 39 12.54 -0.14 10.67
C VAL A 39 13.17 0.63 9.52
N VAL A 40 14.44 1.00 9.69
CA VAL A 40 15.28 1.65 8.69
C VAL A 40 16.48 0.76 8.44
N ALA A 41 16.63 0.30 7.20
CA ALA A 41 17.74 -0.56 6.76
C ALA A 41 18.59 0.07 5.65
N TRP A 42 18.39 1.37 5.36
CA TRP A 42 19.18 2.11 4.37
C TRP A 42 20.14 3.14 5.01
N ALA A 43 19.97 3.49 6.28
CA ALA A 43 20.83 4.43 7.01
C ALA A 43 20.93 4.10 8.49
N ASP A 44 22.11 4.32 9.08
CA ASP A 44 22.37 4.18 10.52
C ASP A 44 21.75 5.32 11.35
N GLY A 45 21.48 6.46 10.72
CA GLY A 45 20.95 7.64 11.40
C GLY A 45 21.00 8.91 10.55
N ILE A 46 20.65 10.04 11.16
CA ILE A 46 20.86 11.38 10.59
C ILE A 46 21.93 12.09 11.42
N ASP A 47 23.00 12.54 10.78
CA ASP A 47 24.01 13.38 11.43
C ASP A 47 23.41 14.77 11.69
N LEU A 48 23.20 15.11 12.96
CA LEU A 48 22.59 16.38 13.36
C LEU A 48 23.47 17.61 13.05
N LYS A 49 24.78 17.45 12.87
CA LYS A 49 25.67 18.56 12.51
C LYS A 49 25.49 18.96 11.04
N THR A 50 25.33 17.98 10.17
CA THR A 50 25.25 18.19 8.72
C THR A 50 23.82 18.13 8.18
N GLY A 51 22.89 17.54 8.95
CA GLY A 51 21.53 17.23 8.53
C GLY A 51 21.43 16.08 7.52
N ARG A 52 22.53 15.36 7.28
CA ARG A 52 22.61 14.32 6.23
C ARG A 52 22.41 12.92 6.81
N PRO A 53 21.73 12.02 6.08
CA PRO A 53 21.72 10.60 6.43
C PRO A 53 23.10 9.99 6.38
N VAL A 54 23.40 9.12 7.35
CA VAL A 54 24.57 8.24 7.34
C VAL A 54 24.14 6.94 6.68
N GLU A 55 24.31 6.85 5.36
CA GLU A 55 23.89 5.70 4.57
C GLU A 55 24.71 4.44 4.92
N HIS A 56 24.06 3.29 5.03
CA HIS A 56 24.78 2.03 5.08
C HIS A 56 25.52 1.78 3.77
N ALA A 57 26.66 1.08 3.82
CA ALA A 57 27.49 0.80 2.65
C ALA A 57 26.72 0.09 1.50
N GLY A 58 25.69 -0.70 1.83
CA GLY A 58 24.83 -1.42 0.86
C GLY A 58 23.54 -0.69 0.47
N ALA A 59 23.27 0.52 0.98
CA ALA A 59 22.03 1.24 0.74
C ALA A 59 21.84 1.65 -0.73
N ARG A 60 22.94 1.78 -1.48
CA ARG A 60 22.96 2.07 -2.91
C ARG A 60 23.21 0.78 -3.68
N TYR A 61 22.15 0.18 -4.19
CA TYR A 61 22.18 -1.00 -5.06
C TYR A 61 22.80 -0.65 -6.42
N LYS A 62 23.76 -1.45 -6.88
CA LYS A 62 24.56 -1.24 -8.09
C LYS A 62 24.42 -2.42 -9.05
N GLU A 63 24.79 -2.17 -10.31
CA GLU A 63 24.88 -3.23 -11.32
C GLU A 63 25.77 -4.39 -10.84
N GLY A 64 25.32 -5.63 -11.06
CA GLY A 64 25.95 -6.83 -10.54
C GLY A 64 25.55 -7.21 -9.09
N ASP A 65 24.82 -6.37 -8.36
CA ASP A 65 24.31 -6.76 -7.04
C ASP A 65 23.23 -7.85 -7.15
N PRO A 66 23.21 -8.86 -6.26
CA PRO A 66 22.18 -9.90 -6.25
C PRO A 66 20.78 -9.40 -5.84
N GLY A 67 20.66 -8.11 -5.53
CA GLY A 67 19.49 -7.45 -4.95
C GLY A 67 19.67 -7.17 -3.47
N THR A 68 19.29 -5.97 -3.04
CA THR A 68 19.44 -5.50 -1.66
C THR A 68 18.07 -5.34 -1.01
N PRO A 69 17.78 -6.07 0.08
CA PRO A 69 16.56 -5.83 0.86
C PRO A 69 16.73 -4.54 1.67
N LEU A 70 15.87 -3.57 1.41
CA LEU A 70 15.86 -2.29 2.12
C LEU A 70 14.49 -2.05 2.76
N ALA A 71 14.50 -1.28 3.85
CA ALA A 71 13.32 -0.82 4.54
C ALA A 71 13.51 0.65 4.96
N PRO A 72 12.46 1.48 4.87
CA PRO A 72 11.19 1.20 4.21
C PRO A 72 11.34 1.07 2.68
N GLY A 73 10.43 0.32 2.04
CA GLY A 73 10.34 0.19 0.59
C GLY A 73 9.61 1.35 -0.10
N PRO A 74 9.19 1.21 -1.37
CA PRO A 74 8.50 2.26 -2.12
C PRO A 74 7.16 2.73 -1.53
N LEU A 75 6.50 1.88 -0.72
CA LEU A 75 5.32 2.25 0.07
C LEU A 75 5.65 3.31 1.15
N GLY A 76 6.89 3.30 1.62
CA GLY A 76 7.43 4.15 2.68
C GLY A 76 6.98 3.72 4.07
N GLY A 77 7.69 4.16 5.10
CA GLY A 77 7.26 4.01 6.49
C GLY A 77 5.96 4.76 6.77
N HIS A 78 5.74 5.86 6.06
CA HIS A 78 4.55 6.67 6.04
C HIS A 78 4.44 7.31 4.65
N SER A 79 3.23 7.47 4.15
CA SER A 79 2.96 7.96 2.79
C SER A 79 2.00 9.14 2.85
N TRP A 80 1.05 9.25 1.93
CA TRP A 80 0.14 10.38 1.84
C TRP A 80 -1.02 10.35 2.86
N HIS A 81 -1.28 9.21 3.52
CA HIS A 81 -2.33 9.06 4.52
C HIS A 81 -2.08 10.01 5.69
N SER A 82 -2.96 10.97 5.94
CA SER A 82 -2.67 12.07 6.86
C SER A 82 -2.29 11.59 8.27
N MET A 83 -1.23 12.16 8.83
CA MET A 83 -1.01 12.18 10.28
C MET A 83 -1.78 13.34 10.94
N SER A 84 -1.95 13.31 12.25
CA SER A 84 -2.55 14.41 13.03
C SER A 84 -1.74 14.69 14.29
N PHE A 85 -1.82 15.92 14.82
CA PHE A 85 -1.15 16.33 16.05
C PHE A 85 -2.19 16.79 17.07
N SER A 86 -2.08 16.36 18.33
CA SER A 86 -2.92 16.87 19.42
C SER A 86 -2.08 17.76 20.34
N PRO A 87 -2.40 19.07 20.43
CA PRO A 87 -1.75 19.96 21.39
C PRO A 87 -1.99 19.57 22.86
N MET A 88 -3.07 18.82 23.16
CA MET A 88 -3.40 18.41 24.52
C MET A 88 -2.52 17.27 25.03
N THR A 89 -2.15 16.34 24.15
CA THR A 89 -1.28 15.20 24.50
C THR A 89 0.18 15.47 24.10
N GLY A 90 0.42 16.41 23.20
CA GLY A 90 1.73 16.65 22.60
C GLY A 90 2.14 15.58 21.58
N LEU A 91 1.25 14.65 21.21
CA LEU A 91 1.56 13.51 20.36
C LEU A 91 1.16 13.73 18.90
N VAL A 92 1.92 13.10 18.00
CA VAL A 92 1.59 12.92 16.60
C VAL A 92 1.07 11.51 16.38
N TYR A 93 -0.11 11.39 15.77
CA TYR A 93 -0.71 10.11 15.41
C TYR A 93 -0.55 9.88 13.91
N LEU A 94 0.16 8.81 13.52
CA LEU A 94 0.47 8.53 12.13
C LEU A 94 0.26 7.04 11.78
N PRO A 95 -0.28 6.73 10.59
CA PRO A 95 -0.26 5.38 10.05
C PRO A 95 1.17 5.04 9.61
N VAL A 96 1.73 4.01 10.21
CA VAL A 96 3.05 3.45 9.87
C VAL A 96 2.87 2.16 9.08
N GLN A 97 3.71 1.99 8.06
CA GLN A 97 3.73 0.84 7.16
C GLN A 97 5.10 0.17 7.29
N ASP A 98 5.10 -1.03 7.86
CA ASP A 98 6.30 -1.85 7.96
C ASP A 98 6.34 -2.75 6.72
N ALA A 99 6.94 -2.24 5.64
CA ALA A 99 7.05 -2.96 4.37
C ALA A 99 8.43 -2.72 3.73
N GLY A 100 9.26 -3.76 3.73
CA GLY A 100 10.53 -3.78 3.01
C GLY A 100 10.35 -4.01 1.50
N TYR A 101 11.44 -3.86 0.75
CA TYR A 101 11.46 -4.10 -0.70
C TYR A 101 12.84 -4.57 -1.14
N LEU A 102 12.87 -5.50 -2.11
CA LEU A 102 14.11 -5.92 -2.74
C LEU A 102 14.42 -4.97 -3.90
N TYR A 103 15.49 -4.18 -3.76
CA TYR A 103 15.99 -3.36 -4.85
C TYR A 103 17.08 -4.12 -5.60
N LYS A 104 16.81 -4.45 -6.86
CA LYS A 104 17.80 -5.01 -7.78
C LYS A 104 17.79 -4.15 -9.05
N PRO A 105 18.93 -3.64 -9.51
CA PRO A 105 18.95 -2.89 -10.76
C PRO A 105 18.62 -3.79 -11.96
N ASP A 106 17.98 -3.21 -12.95
CA ASP A 106 17.78 -3.84 -14.27
C ASP A 106 19.03 -3.59 -15.12
N GLU A 107 19.85 -4.63 -15.32
CA GLU A 107 21.12 -4.58 -16.07
C GLU A 107 20.93 -4.23 -17.55
N HIS A 108 19.71 -4.35 -18.08
CA HIS A 108 19.37 -4.05 -19.48
C HIS A 108 18.27 -3.01 -19.58
N PHE A 109 18.24 -2.07 -18.62
CA PHE A 109 17.21 -1.05 -18.56
C PHE A 109 17.10 -0.26 -19.87
N GLN A 110 15.87 -0.15 -20.34
CA GLN A 110 15.48 0.73 -21.43
C GLN A 110 14.23 1.48 -21.01
N GLU A 111 14.20 2.78 -21.30
CA GLU A 111 13.00 3.58 -21.11
C GLU A 111 11.90 3.12 -22.07
N LYS A 112 10.67 3.09 -21.56
CA LYS A 112 9.47 2.72 -22.30
C LYS A 112 8.40 3.77 -22.06
N ALA A 113 7.62 4.12 -23.10
CA ALA A 113 6.65 5.19 -23.02
C ALA A 113 5.41 4.79 -22.20
N LEU A 114 5.05 3.50 -22.21
CA LEU A 114 3.86 2.98 -21.51
C LEU A 114 4.20 2.05 -20.34
N ALA A 115 5.37 2.22 -19.71
CA ALA A 115 5.76 1.42 -18.55
C ALA A 115 6.41 2.28 -17.46
N PHE A 116 6.53 1.70 -16.26
CA PHE A 116 7.32 2.29 -15.19
C PHE A 116 8.81 2.20 -15.51
N ASN A 117 9.51 3.33 -15.38
CA ASN A 117 10.92 3.49 -15.73
C ASN A 117 11.77 3.68 -14.46
N THR A 118 11.72 2.71 -13.55
CA THR A 118 12.44 2.76 -12.25
C THR A 118 13.88 2.25 -12.30
N ALA A 119 14.31 1.67 -13.43
CA ALA A 119 15.58 0.96 -13.58
C ALA A 119 15.81 -0.17 -12.56
N THR A 120 14.73 -0.77 -12.05
CA THR A 120 14.77 -1.93 -11.16
C THR A 120 14.21 -3.16 -11.86
N ASP A 121 14.79 -4.33 -11.58
CA ASP A 121 14.29 -5.64 -11.99
C ASP A 121 12.97 -5.93 -11.26
N VAL A 122 11.86 -5.59 -11.91
CA VAL A 122 10.49 -5.74 -11.38
C VAL A 122 10.08 -7.19 -11.16
N VAL A 123 10.75 -8.16 -11.79
CA VAL A 123 10.50 -9.59 -11.53
C VAL A 123 11.20 -10.00 -10.24
N ALA A 124 12.47 -9.63 -10.07
CA ALA A 124 13.20 -9.91 -8.83
C ALA A 124 12.57 -9.22 -7.62
N SER A 125 12.03 -8.01 -7.78
CA SER A 125 11.32 -7.28 -6.73
C SER A 125 9.91 -7.81 -6.43
N GLY A 126 9.33 -8.62 -7.31
CA GLY A 126 7.99 -9.19 -7.12
C GLY A 126 7.96 -10.21 -5.97
N LEU A 127 6.76 -10.50 -5.46
CA LEU A 127 6.58 -11.45 -4.36
C LEU A 127 7.06 -12.85 -4.77
N PRO A 128 8.05 -13.44 -4.08
CA PRO A 128 8.53 -14.78 -4.38
C PRO A 128 7.40 -15.81 -4.28
N GLN A 129 7.34 -16.76 -5.23
CA GLN A 129 6.29 -17.79 -5.26
C GLN A 129 6.67 -19.09 -4.55
N LYS A 130 7.91 -19.23 -4.05
CA LYS A 130 8.30 -20.36 -3.19
C LYS A 130 7.57 -20.25 -1.84
N PRO A 131 6.77 -21.25 -1.41
CA PRO A 131 5.84 -21.12 -0.29
C PRO A 131 6.45 -20.59 1.02
N GLU A 132 7.62 -21.08 1.41
CA GLU A 132 8.28 -20.74 2.67
C GLU A 132 8.79 -19.30 2.65
N ILE A 133 9.40 -18.88 1.54
CA ILE A 133 9.90 -17.51 1.35
C ILE A 133 8.72 -16.54 1.27
N LYS A 134 7.69 -16.90 0.48
CA LYS A 134 6.46 -16.13 0.34
C LYS A 134 5.81 -15.87 1.69
N LYS A 135 5.67 -16.91 2.51
CA LYS A 135 5.11 -16.82 3.86
C LYS A 135 5.92 -15.87 4.73
N ALA A 136 7.24 -16.02 4.78
CA ALA A 136 8.11 -15.16 5.57
C ALA A 136 8.03 -13.68 5.14
N VAL A 137 7.99 -13.39 3.84
CA VAL A 137 7.82 -12.02 3.31
C VAL A 137 6.43 -11.48 3.66
N LEU A 138 5.37 -12.26 3.51
CA LEU A 138 4.03 -11.82 3.87
C LEU A 138 3.90 -11.56 5.38
N GLU A 139 4.54 -12.36 6.24
CA GLU A 139 4.53 -12.17 7.69
C GLU A 139 5.28 -10.92 8.14
N SER A 140 6.35 -10.52 7.42
CA SER A 140 7.10 -9.31 7.74
C SER A 140 6.38 -8.01 7.36
N ILE A 141 5.46 -8.07 6.40
CA ILE A 141 4.72 -6.90 5.93
C ILE A 141 3.49 -6.66 6.80
N LYS A 142 3.43 -5.53 7.50
CA LYS A 142 2.33 -5.15 8.40
C LYS A 142 2.25 -3.64 8.54
N GLY A 143 1.28 -3.15 9.30
CA GLY A 143 1.16 -1.72 9.61
C GLY A 143 0.75 -1.52 11.04
N HIS A 144 0.79 -0.27 11.50
CA HIS A 144 0.27 0.09 12.81
C HIS A 144 -0.13 1.57 12.84
N LEU A 145 -1.07 1.91 13.73
CA LEU A 145 -1.28 3.30 14.14
C LEU A 145 -0.26 3.60 15.25
N CYS A 146 0.64 4.55 15.01
CA CYS A 146 1.66 4.98 15.97
C CYS A 146 1.22 6.30 16.63
N ALA A 147 1.40 6.41 17.94
CA ALA A 147 1.43 7.68 18.63
C ALA A 147 2.88 8.04 18.99
N TRP A 148 3.41 9.03 18.30
CA TRP A 148 4.79 9.49 18.41
C TRP A 148 4.88 10.74 19.28
N ASP A 149 5.81 10.75 20.24
CA ASP A 149 6.21 11.95 20.94
C ASP A 149 7.32 12.66 20.14
N PRO A 150 7.05 13.82 19.51
CA PRO A 150 8.03 14.53 18.70
C PRO A 150 9.14 15.20 19.53
N ILE A 151 8.95 15.41 20.83
CA ILE A 151 9.96 15.99 21.72
C ILE A 151 10.91 14.89 22.20
N GLN A 152 10.36 13.78 22.69
CA GLN A 152 11.14 12.65 23.17
C GLN A 152 11.64 11.74 22.04
N GLN A 153 11.16 11.94 20.81
CA GLN A 153 11.50 11.15 19.62
C GLN A 153 11.32 9.65 19.84
N LYS A 154 10.16 9.28 20.39
CA LYS A 154 9.82 7.89 20.69
C LYS A 154 8.34 7.60 20.52
N GLU A 155 8.02 6.36 20.26
CA GLU A 155 6.65 5.89 20.30
C GLU A 155 6.14 5.80 21.75
N VAL A 156 4.94 6.29 21.99
CA VAL A 156 4.24 6.23 23.28
C VAL A 156 3.32 5.01 23.34
N TRP A 157 2.59 4.75 22.26
CA TRP A 157 1.75 3.57 22.09
C TRP A 157 1.55 3.26 20.60
N ARG A 158 1.16 2.02 20.31
CA ARG A 158 0.76 1.59 18.95
C ARG A 158 -0.49 0.73 18.96
N VAL A 159 -1.17 0.68 17.81
CA VAL A 159 -2.22 -0.30 17.51
C VAL A 159 -1.86 -1.06 16.24
N GLU A 160 -1.61 -2.37 16.37
CA GLU A 160 -1.22 -3.25 15.28
C GLU A 160 -2.31 -3.39 14.21
N ARG A 161 -1.89 -3.55 12.95
CA ARG A 161 -2.75 -3.76 11.79
C ARG A 161 -2.22 -4.90 10.93
N ALA A 162 -3.13 -5.75 10.48
CA ALA A 162 -2.79 -6.81 9.54
C ALA A 162 -2.35 -6.25 8.18
N SER A 163 -2.98 -5.17 7.71
CA SER A 163 -2.60 -4.50 6.46
C SER A 163 -1.56 -3.41 6.72
N PRO A 164 -0.51 -3.29 5.88
CA PRO A 164 0.45 -2.19 5.98
C PRO A 164 -0.17 -0.83 5.69
N VAL A 165 -1.19 -0.76 4.84
CA VAL A 165 -1.81 0.50 4.42
C VAL A 165 -3.17 0.66 5.10
N ASN A 166 -3.32 1.73 5.86
CA ASN A 166 -4.57 2.13 6.52
C ASN A 166 -4.82 3.63 6.29
N GLY A 167 -6.01 4.09 6.63
CA GLY A 167 -6.43 5.47 6.40
C GLY A 167 -5.69 6.50 7.25
N GLY A 168 -5.83 7.75 6.82
CA GLY A 168 -5.35 8.90 7.57
C GLY A 168 -6.07 9.06 8.91
N VAL A 169 -5.54 9.97 9.72
CA VAL A 169 -5.87 10.09 11.14
C VAL A 169 -6.40 11.49 11.46
N LEU A 170 -7.37 11.54 12.37
CA LEU A 170 -7.92 12.77 12.94
C LEU A 170 -7.78 12.72 14.47
N SER A 171 -7.20 13.75 15.08
CA SER A 171 -7.22 13.96 16.53
C SER A 171 -8.20 15.07 16.91
N THR A 172 -8.80 14.99 18.09
CA THR A 172 -9.74 16.00 18.60
C THR A 172 -9.46 16.39 20.05
N ALA A 173 -9.98 17.54 20.48
CA ALA A 173 -9.87 18.00 21.87
C ALA A 173 -10.63 17.11 22.88
N GLY A 174 -11.49 16.19 22.41
CA GLY A 174 -12.18 15.21 23.25
C GLY A 174 -11.29 14.05 23.74
N ASN A 175 -9.96 14.16 23.61
CA ASN A 175 -9.01 13.06 23.87
C ASN A 175 -9.29 11.82 22.99
N LEU A 176 -9.67 12.05 21.72
CA LEU A 176 -9.98 11.01 20.74
C LEU A 176 -9.11 11.11 19.49
N VAL A 177 -8.78 9.95 18.93
CA VAL A 177 -8.12 9.76 17.64
C VAL A 177 -8.98 8.84 16.78
N PHE A 178 -9.31 9.25 15.56
CA PHE A 178 -10.10 8.50 14.60
C PHE A 178 -9.25 8.03 13.43
N GLN A 179 -9.45 6.79 12.99
CA GLN A 179 -8.78 6.24 11.82
C GLN A 179 -9.72 5.29 11.06
N GLY A 180 -9.73 5.37 9.72
CA GLY A 180 -10.31 4.34 8.87
C GLY A 180 -9.29 3.21 8.60
N THR A 181 -9.72 1.96 8.63
CA THR A 181 -8.84 0.79 8.41
C THR A 181 -8.99 0.19 7.01
N ALA A 182 -8.00 -0.59 6.60
CA ALA A 182 -8.05 -1.35 5.35
C ALA A 182 -9.22 -2.35 5.33
N GLN A 183 -9.52 -2.95 6.48
CA GLN A 183 -10.59 -3.94 6.66
C GLN A 183 -11.99 -3.33 6.66
N GLY A 184 -12.09 -2.01 6.59
CA GLY A 184 -13.35 -1.29 6.44
C GLY A 184 -14.01 -0.85 7.74
N ASN A 185 -13.26 -0.71 8.83
CA ASN A 185 -13.78 -0.10 10.05
C ASN A 185 -13.34 1.36 10.15
N ILE A 186 -14.23 2.25 10.59
CA ILE A 186 -13.80 3.49 11.23
C ILE A 186 -13.70 3.23 12.73
N GLU A 187 -12.59 3.60 13.34
CA GLU A 187 -12.29 3.29 14.74
C GLU A 187 -11.91 4.57 15.48
N ALA A 188 -12.31 4.66 16.76
CA ALA A 188 -11.97 5.75 17.66
C ALA A 188 -11.18 5.22 18.86
N TYR A 189 -10.11 5.93 19.18
CA TYR A 189 -9.13 5.56 20.21
C TYR A 189 -8.97 6.67 21.22
N ARG A 190 -8.71 6.33 22.48
CA ARG A 190 -8.24 7.28 23.49
C ARG A 190 -6.88 7.82 23.08
N ALA A 191 -6.77 9.13 22.89
CA ALA A 191 -5.58 9.76 22.31
C ALA A 191 -4.33 9.59 23.20
N ALA A 192 -4.50 9.48 24.52
CA ALA A 192 -3.40 9.29 25.45
C ALA A 192 -2.85 7.85 25.52
N THR A 193 -3.67 6.83 25.23
CA THR A 193 -3.32 5.43 25.55
C THR A 193 -3.47 4.44 24.40
N GLY A 194 -4.17 4.81 23.32
CA GLY A 194 -4.47 3.89 22.22
C GLY A 194 -5.57 2.88 22.53
N GLU A 195 -6.28 3.03 23.67
CA GLU A 195 -7.46 2.21 23.99
C GLU A 195 -8.57 2.42 22.94
N ARG A 196 -9.05 1.36 22.29
CA ARG A 196 -10.17 1.44 21.35
C ARG A 196 -11.47 1.64 22.11
N LEU A 197 -12.15 2.76 21.88
CA LEU A 197 -13.39 3.14 22.56
C LEU A 197 -14.63 2.87 21.72
N TRP A 198 -14.48 2.92 20.39
CA TRP A 198 -15.60 2.75 19.47
C TRP A 198 -15.11 2.28 18.10
N PHE A 199 -15.99 1.58 17.37
CA PHE A 199 -15.80 1.30 15.95
C PHE A 199 -17.16 1.16 15.25
N ALA A 200 -17.16 1.34 13.94
CA ALA A 200 -18.27 0.98 13.06
C ALA A 200 -17.77 0.41 11.73
N ASP A 201 -18.49 -0.57 11.19
CA ASP A 201 -18.26 -1.13 9.86
C ASP A 201 -18.73 -0.12 8.79
N ALA A 202 -17.80 0.30 7.94
CA ALA A 202 -17.99 1.20 6.82
C ALA A 202 -18.19 0.46 5.48
N GLN A 203 -18.20 -0.89 5.50
CA GLN A 203 -18.43 -1.80 4.39
C GLN A 203 -17.35 -1.81 3.28
N SER A 204 -16.29 -1.02 3.41
CA SER A 204 -15.16 -0.97 2.48
C SER A 204 -13.97 -0.32 3.16
N GLY A 205 -12.76 -0.68 2.72
CA GLY A 205 -11.52 -0.08 3.20
C GLY A 205 -11.46 1.44 2.99
N MET A 206 -10.70 2.11 3.84
CA MET A 206 -10.52 3.56 3.82
C MET A 206 -9.04 3.92 3.76
N VAL A 207 -8.70 4.85 2.88
CA VAL A 207 -7.36 5.48 2.81
C VAL A 207 -7.40 6.97 3.17
N ALA A 208 -8.57 7.62 3.06
CA ALA A 208 -8.74 9.03 3.43
C ALA A 208 -8.68 9.24 4.95
N ALA A 209 -8.34 10.48 5.35
CA ALA A 209 -8.46 10.89 6.75
C ALA A 209 -9.91 11.27 7.09
N PRO A 210 -10.41 10.96 8.30
CA PRO A 210 -11.64 11.54 8.79
C PRO A 210 -11.52 13.05 9.01
N ILE A 211 -12.66 13.74 9.01
CA ILE A 211 -12.78 15.16 9.40
C ILE A 211 -13.83 15.30 10.51
N SER A 212 -13.78 16.40 11.26
CA SER A 212 -14.82 16.79 12.22
C SER A 212 -15.36 18.18 11.86
N TYR A 213 -16.68 18.36 11.99
CA TYR A 213 -17.33 19.65 11.82
C TYR A 213 -18.60 19.75 12.69
N THR A 214 -19.22 20.91 12.73
CA THR A 214 -20.48 21.13 13.44
C THR A 214 -21.56 21.65 12.48
N VAL A 215 -22.80 21.22 12.73
CA VAL A 215 -23.99 21.74 12.05
C VAL A 215 -25.06 21.94 13.12
N ASN A 216 -25.60 23.16 13.22
CA ASN A 216 -26.66 23.50 14.19
C ASN A 216 -26.34 23.09 15.64
N GLY A 217 -25.06 23.17 16.04
CA GLY A 217 -24.59 22.79 17.38
C GLY A 217 -24.30 21.31 17.59
N GLU A 218 -24.59 20.44 16.63
CA GLU A 218 -24.21 19.02 16.69
C GLU A 218 -22.87 18.76 16.00
N GLN A 219 -21.98 17.98 16.64
CA GLN A 219 -20.71 17.57 16.06
C GLN A 219 -20.89 16.32 15.19
N TYR A 220 -20.23 16.33 14.03
CA TYR A 220 -20.15 15.21 13.11
C TYR A 220 -18.69 14.82 12.87
N ILE A 221 -18.45 13.51 12.74
CA ILE A 221 -17.23 12.94 12.19
C ILE A 221 -17.58 12.39 10.81
N ALA A 222 -16.91 12.85 9.75
CA ALA A 222 -17.14 12.33 8.40
C ALA A 222 -15.88 11.73 7.79
N VAL A 223 -16.05 10.75 6.91
CA VAL A 223 -14.97 10.10 6.18
C VAL A 223 -15.44 9.74 4.77
N VAL A 224 -14.53 9.86 3.81
CA VAL A 224 -14.71 9.31 2.47
C VAL A 224 -14.26 7.85 2.51
N VAL A 225 -15.22 6.95 2.35
CA VAL A 225 -14.99 5.52 2.23
C VAL A 225 -14.65 5.22 0.79
N GLY A 226 -13.52 4.55 0.58
CA GLY A 226 -13.05 4.15 -0.72
C GLY A 226 -11.71 3.42 -0.61
N TRP A 227 -11.70 2.14 -0.98
CA TRP A 227 -10.49 1.34 -1.04
C TRP A 227 -9.76 1.60 -2.36
N GLY A 228 -8.49 1.99 -2.29
CA GLY A 228 -7.76 2.45 -3.47
C GLY A 228 -6.34 2.91 -3.16
N GLY A 229 -5.78 3.67 -4.09
CA GLY A 229 -4.36 4.05 -4.07
C GLY A 229 -3.46 2.97 -4.66
N VAL A 230 -2.15 3.22 -4.67
CA VAL A 230 -1.18 2.33 -5.34
C VAL A 230 -1.12 0.92 -4.74
N PHE A 231 -1.41 0.77 -3.45
CA PHE A 231 -1.25 -0.50 -2.73
C PHE A 231 -2.14 -1.62 -3.29
N PRO A 232 -3.48 -1.49 -3.31
CA PRO A 232 -4.34 -2.53 -3.88
C PRO A 232 -4.29 -2.65 -5.42
N LEU A 233 -3.59 -1.75 -6.11
CA LEU A 233 -3.37 -1.82 -7.55
C LEU A 233 -2.11 -2.62 -7.89
N ALA A 234 -0.98 -2.31 -7.24
CA ALA A 234 0.32 -2.81 -7.65
C ALA A 234 0.85 -3.97 -6.81
N PHE A 235 0.51 -4.06 -5.52
CA PHE A 235 1.17 -4.98 -4.58
C PHE A 235 0.51 -6.38 -4.50
N GLY A 236 -0.46 -6.63 -5.37
CA GLY A 236 -1.11 -7.92 -5.58
C GLY A 236 -1.44 -8.72 -4.33
N GLU A 237 -0.81 -9.89 -4.16
CA GLU A 237 -1.10 -10.77 -3.01
C GLU A 237 -0.85 -10.12 -1.64
N VAL A 238 0.12 -9.21 -1.55
CA VAL A 238 0.37 -8.45 -0.30
C VAL A 238 -0.86 -7.60 0.06
N ALA A 239 -1.55 -7.04 -0.93
CA ALA A 239 -2.76 -6.25 -0.69
C ALA A 239 -3.91 -7.08 -0.09
N LEU A 240 -3.94 -8.40 -0.34
CA LEU A 240 -4.93 -9.31 0.23
C LEU A 240 -4.80 -9.48 1.75
N LYS A 241 -3.71 -8.99 2.38
CA LYS A 241 -3.63 -8.84 3.85
C LYS A 241 -4.69 -7.88 4.41
N SER A 242 -5.24 -7.02 3.57
CA SER A 242 -6.40 -6.18 3.90
C SER A 242 -7.72 -6.98 3.93
N GLY A 243 -7.70 -8.23 3.48
CA GLY A 243 -8.87 -9.00 3.08
C GLY A 243 -9.15 -8.84 1.58
N ARG A 244 -10.15 -9.55 1.07
CA ARG A 244 -10.69 -9.35 -0.30
C ARG A 244 -11.63 -8.13 -0.32
N VAL A 245 -11.08 -6.99 0.05
CA VAL A 245 -11.82 -5.73 0.20
C VAL A 245 -12.29 -5.29 -1.18
N GLN A 246 -13.60 -5.13 -1.32
CA GLN A 246 -14.19 -4.48 -2.49
C GLN A 246 -14.31 -2.99 -2.21
N ASN A 247 -14.01 -2.18 -3.22
CA ASN A 247 -14.24 -0.75 -3.11
C ASN A 247 -15.74 -0.44 -3.19
N ILE A 248 -16.30 0.15 -2.14
CA ILE A 248 -17.68 0.62 -2.11
C ILE A 248 -17.68 2.08 -1.66
N SER A 249 -17.64 2.96 -2.65
CA SER A 249 -17.45 4.39 -2.44
C SER A 249 -18.66 5.03 -1.75
N ARG A 250 -18.43 5.69 -0.60
CA ARG A 250 -19.45 6.44 0.15
C ARG A 250 -18.84 7.63 0.87
N VAL A 251 -19.66 8.60 1.24
CA VAL A 251 -19.36 9.54 2.32
C VAL A 251 -20.17 9.12 3.53
N LEU A 252 -19.50 8.80 4.64
CA LEU A 252 -20.16 8.47 5.89
C LEU A 252 -20.00 9.63 6.87
N ALA A 253 -21.06 9.94 7.60
CA ALA A 253 -21.05 10.92 8.67
C ALA A 253 -21.66 10.31 9.94
N PHE A 254 -20.95 10.42 11.05
CA PHE A 254 -21.30 9.88 12.35
C PHE A 254 -21.55 11.04 13.30
N LYS A 255 -22.57 10.90 14.14
CA LYS A 255 -22.83 11.77 15.29
C LYS A 255 -23.29 10.94 16.47
N LEU A 256 -23.31 11.54 17.66
CA LEU A 256 -23.91 10.91 18.83
C LEU A 256 -25.36 10.52 18.54
N ASP A 257 -25.75 9.34 19.01
CA ASP A 257 -27.10 8.76 18.86
C ASP A 257 -27.63 8.59 17.43
N GLY A 258 -26.77 8.70 16.41
CA GLY A 258 -27.13 8.44 15.02
C GLY A 258 -27.73 7.03 14.83
N LYS A 259 -28.85 6.93 14.11
CA LYS A 259 -29.60 5.68 13.88
C LYS A 259 -29.61 5.20 12.43
N ALA A 260 -28.91 5.90 11.53
CA ALA A 260 -28.82 5.50 10.14
C ALA A 260 -28.07 4.16 10.01
N SER A 261 -28.56 3.28 9.13
CA SER A 261 -27.91 2.01 8.80
C SER A 261 -27.45 2.03 7.35
N LEU A 262 -26.32 1.37 7.09
CA LEU A 262 -25.87 1.15 5.73
C LEU A 262 -26.75 0.11 5.02
N PRO A 263 -26.92 0.21 3.69
CA PRO A 263 -27.62 -0.81 2.94
C PRO A 263 -26.83 -2.12 2.93
N LEU A 264 -27.55 -3.24 2.87
CA LEU A 264 -26.96 -4.57 2.76
C LEU A 264 -25.96 -4.62 1.60
N LEU A 265 -24.84 -5.29 1.84
CA LEU A 265 -23.87 -5.57 0.80
C LEU A 265 -24.48 -6.49 -0.26
N PRO A 266 -24.21 -6.26 -1.54
CA PRO A 266 -24.43 -7.31 -2.52
C PRO A 266 -23.56 -8.52 -2.12
N HIS A 267 -24.15 -9.71 -2.12
CA HIS A 267 -23.43 -10.96 -1.89
C HIS A 267 -23.18 -11.67 -3.23
N PRO A 268 -22.30 -11.16 -4.12
CA PRO A 268 -21.95 -11.94 -5.30
C PRO A 268 -21.27 -13.22 -4.84
N ALA A 269 -21.64 -14.35 -5.44
CA ALA A 269 -20.91 -15.58 -5.26
C ALA A 269 -19.43 -15.31 -5.59
N PRO A 270 -18.47 -15.77 -4.77
CA PRO A 270 -17.06 -15.59 -5.07
C PRO A 270 -16.78 -16.15 -6.47
N PRO A 271 -16.13 -15.38 -7.35
CA PRO A 271 -15.83 -15.87 -8.69
C PRO A 271 -14.98 -17.13 -8.58
N LYS A 272 -15.27 -18.12 -9.42
CA LYS A 272 -14.52 -19.38 -9.48
C LYS A 272 -13.50 -19.31 -10.61
N LEU A 273 -12.27 -19.74 -10.33
CA LEU A 273 -11.23 -19.85 -11.34
C LEU A 273 -11.54 -21.04 -12.26
N HIS A 274 -11.69 -20.75 -13.55
CA HIS A 274 -11.84 -21.74 -14.62
C HIS A 274 -10.79 -21.50 -15.73
N PRO A 275 -9.48 -21.58 -15.40
CA PRO A 275 -8.45 -21.25 -16.37
C PRO A 275 -8.34 -22.33 -17.46
N PRO A 276 -7.95 -21.95 -18.69
CA PRO A 276 -7.47 -22.91 -19.68
C PRO A 276 -6.29 -23.73 -19.15
N ARG A 277 -6.02 -24.87 -19.78
CA ARG A 277 -4.83 -25.66 -19.46
C ARG A 277 -3.56 -24.85 -19.78
N ALA A 278 -2.61 -24.83 -18.86
CA ALA A 278 -1.27 -24.30 -19.12
C ALA A 278 -0.48 -25.25 -20.04
N THR A 279 -0.25 -24.86 -21.29
CA THR A 279 0.44 -25.68 -22.31
C THR A 279 1.70 -25.02 -22.89
N ALA A 280 1.96 -23.76 -22.54
CA ALA A 280 3.10 -23.01 -23.05
C ALA A 280 4.44 -23.54 -22.49
N SER A 281 5.52 -23.31 -23.23
CA SER A 281 6.87 -23.63 -22.76
C SER A 281 7.29 -22.77 -21.57
N ALA A 282 8.23 -23.25 -20.75
CA ALA A 282 8.79 -22.48 -19.64
C ALA A 282 9.39 -21.14 -20.12
N ALA A 283 10.06 -21.12 -21.28
CA ALA A 283 10.63 -19.91 -21.86
C ALA A 283 9.55 -18.88 -22.24
N THR A 284 8.41 -19.34 -22.79
CA THR A 284 7.27 -18.47 -23.12
C THR A 284 6.65 -17.87 -21.86
N VAL A 285 6.47 -18.68 -20.81
CA VAL A 285 5.97 -18.22 -19.52
C VAL A 285 6.91 -17.20 -18.90
N GLN A 286 8.22 -17.46 -18.88
CA GLN A 286 9.20 -16.54 -18.30
C GLN A 286 9.19 -15.18 -19.00
N LYS A 287 9.14 -15.20 -20.34
CA LYS A 287 8.98 -13.96 -21.13
C LYS A 287 7.67 -13.25 -20.77
N GLY A 288 6.59 -14.00 -20.62
CA GLY A 288 5.28 -13.49 -20.22
C GLY A 288 5.28 -12.84 -18.84
N GLU A 289 6.01 -13.41 -17.88
CA GLU A 289 6.17 -12.85 -16.53
C GLU A 289 6.88 -11.50 -16.57
N VAL A 290 8.01 -11.40 -17.27
CA VAL A 290 8.77 -10.14 -17.41
C VAL A 290 7.89 -9.05 -18.00
N LEU A 291 7.17 -9.37 -19.07
CA LEU A 291 6.26 -8.43 -19.74
C LEU A 291 5.07 -8.06 -18.84
N TYR A 292 4.47 -9.03 -18.15
CA TYR A 292 3.38 -8.78 -17.20
C TYR A 292 3.82 -7.82 -16.09
N GLN A 293 4.97 -8.08 -15.48
CA GLN A 293 5.51 -7.25 -14.41
C GLN A 293 5.89 -5.85 -14.89
N ARG A 294 6.29 -5.71 -16.16
CA ARG A 294 6.64 -4.40 -16.74
C ARG A 294 5.41 -3.55 -17.08
N TYR A 295 4.36 -4.15 -17.63
CA TYR A 295 3.25 -3.41 -18.25
C TYR A 295 1.89 -3.55 -17.56
N CYS A 296 1.69 -4.61 -16.77
CA CYS A 296 0.36 -4.97 -16.26
C CYS A 296 0.26 -4.89 -14.73
N SER A 297 1.33 -5.25 -14.01
CA SER A 297 1.30 -5.45 -12.55
C SER A 297 0.93 -4.19 -11.76
N THR A 298 1.24 -2.99 -12.26
CA THR A 298 0.90 -1.73 -11.59
C THR A 298 -0.60 -1.48 -11.45
N CYS A 299 -1.42 -2.14 -12.27
CA CYS A 299 -2.88 -2.05 -12.26
C CYS A 299 -3.55 -3.36 -11.86
N HIS A 300 -3.07 -4.49 -12.38
CA HIS A 300 -3.66 -5.82 -12.19
C HIS A 300 -3.00 -6.61 -11.06
N GLY A 301 -2.07 -5.98 -10.34
CA GLY A 301 -1.36 -6.50 -9.19
C GLY A 301 -0.17 -7.38 -9.57
N ASP A 302 0.84 -7.33 -8.69
CA ASP A 302 2.00 -8.21 -8.71
C ASP A 302 1.60 -9.69 -8.86
N VAL A 303 2.45 -10.45 -9.54
CA VAL A 303 2.30 -11.91 -9.77
C VAL A 303 0.94 -12.35 -10.30
N ALA A 304 0.29 -11.50 -11.10
CA ALA A 304 -1.04 -11.68 -11.67
C ALA A 304 -2.17 -11.84 -10.65
N VAL A 305 -2.02 -11.29 -9.45
CA VAL A 305 -3.07 -11.29 -8.42
C VAL A 305 -3.50 -9.86 -8.16
N SER A 306 -4.78 -9.54 -8.39
CA SER A 306 -5.28 -8.19 -8.07
C SER A 306 -5.50 -8.03 -6.56
N GLY A 307 -5.28 -6.81 -6.05
CA GLY A 307 -5.62 -6.40 -4.69
C GLY A 307 -7.10 -6.03 -4.48
N GLY A 308 -7.95 -6.22 -5.50
CA GLY A 308 -9.42 -6.14 -5.38
C GLY A 308 -10.08 -4.85 -5.90
N VAL A 309 -9.29 -3.88 -6.41
CA VAL A 309 -9.82 -2.62 -6.96
C VAL A 309 -10.03 -2.70 -8.47
N LEU A 310 -9.07 -3.27 -9.21
CA LEU A 310 -9.17 -3.54 -10.64
C LEU A 310 -9.35 -5.03 -10.92
N PRO A 311 -9.80 -5.42 -12.14
CA PRO A 311 -10.04 -6.82 -12.47
C PRO A 311 -8.81 -7.69 -12.22
N ASP A 312 -9.03 -8.84 -11.58
CA ASP A 312 -8.03 -9.89 -11.47
C ASP A 312 -8.00 -10.69 -12.78
N LEU A 313 -6.91 -10.57 -13.53
CA LEU A 313 -6.81 -11.13 -14.88
C LEU A 313 -6.91 -12.66 -14.90
N ARG A 314 -6.66 -13.36 -13.78
CA ARG A 314 -6.83 -14.82 -13.67
C ARG A 314 -8.29 -15.26 -13.83
N TYR A 315 -9.24 -14.35 -13.61
CA TYR A 315 -10.67 -14.60 -13.76
C TYR A 315 -11.22 -14.08 -15.09
N SER A 316 -10.37 -13.53 -15.96
CA SER A 316 -10.83 -12.96 -17.23
C SER A 316 -11.33 -14.04 -18.18
N ALA A 317 -12.54 -13.84 -18.74
CA ALA A 317 -13.08 -14.71 -19.79
C ALA A 317 -12.22 -14.70 -21.06
N ALA A 318 -11.51 -13.59 -21.32
CA ALA A 318 -10.61 -13.47 -22.48
C ALA A 318 -9.41 -14.43 -22.40
N LEU A 319 -9.10 -15.02 -21.23
CA LEU A 319 -8.04 -16.02 -21.14
C LEU A 319 -8.28 -17.22 -22.06
N GLY A 320 -9.54 -17.55 -22.36
CA GLY A 320 -9.89 -18.66 -23.26
C GLY A 320 -9.65 -18.38 -24.75
N SER A 321 -9.42 -17.12 -25.15
CA SER A 321 -9.35 -16.72 -26.55
C SER A 321 -8.19 -15.76 -26.81
N SER A 322 -7.21 -16.20 -27.60
CA SER A 322 -6.06 -15.37 -28.00
C SER A 322 -6.52 -14.11 -28.74
N GLN A 323 -7.58 -14.20 -29.56
CA GLN A 323 -8.16 -13.06 -30.26
C GLN A 323 -8.76 -12.04 -29.28
N GLN A 324 -9.63 -12.46 -28.36
CA GLN A 324 -10.25 -11.54 -27.40
C GLN A 324 -9.21 -10.90 -26.47
N TRP A 325 -8.20 -11.67 -26.07
CA TRP A 325 -7.08 -11.18 -25.27
C TRP A 325 -6.27 -10.11 -26.03
N GLY A 326 -5.97 -10.36 -27.30
CA GLY A 326 -5.30 -9.42 -28.20
C GLY A 326 -6.11 -8.14 -28.44
N GLU A 327 -7.43 -8.25 -28.64
CA GLU A 327 -8.31 -7.08 -28.84
C GLU A 327 -8.36 -6.15 -27.62
N VAL A 328 -8.29 -6.70 -26.41
CA VAL A 328 -8.24 -5.89 -25.19
C VAL A 328 -6.90 -5.14 -25.09
N ILE A 329 -5.77 -5.84 -25.28
CA ILE A 329 -4.44 -5.29 -24.99
C ILE A 329 -3.88 -4.46 -26.16
N LEU A 330 -4.09 -4.90 -27.40
CA LEU A 330 -3.61 -4.22 -28.60
C LEU A 330 -4.70 -3.39 -29.26
N GLY A 331 -5.90 -3.96 -29.42
CA GLY A 331 -7.04 -3.28 -30.06
C GLY A 331 -7.63 -2.14 -29.21
N GLY A 332 -7.45 -2.17 -27.90
CA GLY A 332 -7.94 -1.14 -26.98
C GLY A 332 -9.46 -1.15 -26.83
N SER A 333 -10.11 -2.32 -26.95
CA SER A 333 -11.56 -2.47 -26.84
C SER A 333 -12.14 -1.98 -25.50
N LEU A 334 -11.30 -1.90 -24.45
CA LEU A 334 -11.65 -1.41 -23.12
C LEU A 334 -11.08 -0.01 -22.80
N LYS A 335 -10.61 0.76 -23.81
CA LYS A 335 -10.01 2.09 -23.61
C LYS A 335 -10.94 3.08 -22.92
N SER A 336 -12.25 3.06 -23.22
CA SER A 336 -13.25 3.89 -22.54
C SER A 336 -13.39 3.59 -21.05
N PHE A 337 -12.95 2.41 -20.60
CA PHE A 337 -12.94 2.00 -19.19
C PHE A 337 -11.56 2.19 -18.53
N GLY A 338 -10.62 2.86 -19.22
CA GLY A 338 -9.29 3.15 -18.73
C GLY A 338 -8.21 2.11 -19.05
N MET A 339 -8.55 1.00 -19.73
CA MET A 339 -7.57 0.01 -20.18
C MET A 339 -6.93 0.46 -21.51
N VAL A 340 -5.71 0.97 -21.43
CA VAL A 340 -4.98 1.52 -22.59
C VAL A 340 -4.53 0.42 -23.56
N SER A 341 -4.35 0.81 -24.83
CA SER A 341 -3.70 -0.05 -25.83
C SER A 341 -2.18 -0.01 -25.65
N PHE A 342 -1.57 -1.19 -25.68
CA PHE A 342 -0.12 -1.40 -25.64
C PHE A 342 0.48 -1.71 -27.01
N SER A 343 -0.25 -1.48 -28.10
CA SER A 343 0.19 -1.76 -29.48
C SER A 343 1.49 -1.06 -29.89
N LYS A 344 1.88 0.00 -29.18
CA LYS A 344 3.16 0.71 -29.40
C LYS A 344 4.36 0.02 -28.75
N GLU A 345 4.14 -0.87 -27.79
CA GLU A 345 5.19 -1.47 -26.94
C GLU A 345 5.20 -3.00 -26.98
N LEU A 346 4.08 -3.63 -27.33
CA LEU A 346 3.90 -5.08 -27.34
C LEU A 346 3.46 -5.58 -28.72
N SER A 347 4.08 -6.67 -29.16
CA SER A 347 3.60 -7.45 -30.31
C SER A 347 2.53 -8.47 -29.92
N GLN A 348 1.84 -9.05 -30.91
CA GLN A 348 0.91 -10.17 -30.65
C GLN A 348 1.60 -11.35 -29.94
N LYS A 349 2.87 -11.64 -30.25
CA LYS A 349 3.63 -12.70 -29.60
C LYS A 349 3.92 -12.38 -28.13
N ASP A 350 4.15 -11.10 -27.81
CA ASP A 350 4.37 -10.64 -26.44
C ASP A 350 3.09 -10.75 -25.61
N VAL A 351 1.97 -10.33 -26.21
CA VAL A 351 0.64 -10.42 -25.59
C VAL A 351 0.22 -11.87 -25.33
N GLU A 352 0.55 -12.78 -26.25
CA GLU A 352 0.32 -14.21 -26.05
C GLU A 352 1.22 -14.81 -24.96
N ALA A 353 2.47 -14.34 -24.83
CA ALA A 353 3.34 -14.73 -23.72
C ALA A 353 2.77 -14.27 -22.37
N VAL A 354 2.28 -13.02 -22.28
CA VAL A 354 1.58 -12.50 -21.09
C VAL A 354 0.34 -13.36 -20.78
N ARG A 355 -0.45 -13.73 -21.79
CA ARG A 355 -1.61 -14.63 -21.61
C ARG A 355 -1.19 -15.96 -21.00
N ALA A 356 -0.12 -16.57 -21.53
CA ALA A 356 0.41 -17.84 -21.05
C ALA A 356 0.85 -17.76 -19.57
N TYR A 357 1.49 -16.66 -19.16
CA TYR A 357 1.84 -16.41 -17.77
C TYR A 357 0.61 -16.31 -16.86
N VAL A 358 -0.40 -15.53 -17.24
CA VAL A 358 -1.64 -15.38 -16.45
C VAL A 358 -2.38 -16.71 -16.35
N ILE A 359 -2.44 -17.51 -17.42
CA ILE A 359 -2.99 -18.87 -17.40
C ILE A 359 -2.24 -19.77 -16.40
N LEU A 360 -0.91 -19.72 -16.40
CA LEU A 360 -0.12 -20.48 -15.42
C LEU A 360 -0.46 -20.07 -13.98
N ARG A 361 -0.46 -18.76 -13.70
CA ARG A 361 -0.79 -18.22 -12.36
C ARG A 361 -2.19 -18.61 -11.92
N ALA A 362 -3.17 -18.57 -12.82
CA ALA A 362 -4.53 -19.00 -12.53
C ALA A 362 -4.61 -20.50 -12.18
N ASN A 363 -3.89 -21.37 -12.90
CA ASN A 363 -3.82 -22.81 -12.59
C ASN A 363 -3.11 -23.09 -11.26
N GLN A 364 -2.04 -22.36 -10.95
CA GLN A 364 -1.35 -22.46 -9.66
C GLN A 364 -2.27 -22.11 -8.50
N SER A 365 -3.05 -21.02 -8.61
CA SER A 365 -4.01 -20.64 -7.58
C SER A 365 -5.15 -21.65 -7.40
N VAL A 366 -5.58 -22.35 -8.46
CA VAL A 366 -6.52 -23.47 -8.34
C VAL A 366 -5.90 -24.63 -7.55
N ALA A 367 -4.62 -24.94 -7.79
CA ALA A 367 -3.91 -26.00 -7.06
C ALA A 367 -3.72 -25.64 -5.57
N GLU A 368 -3.29 -24.41 -5.28
CA GLU A 368 -3.13 -23.89 -3.91
C GLU A 368 -4.46 -23.93 -3.13
N ALA A 369 -5.55 -23.49 -3.75
CA ALA A 369 -6.89 -23.51 -3.13
C ALA A 369 -7.42 -24.93 -2.88
N LYS A 370 -6.96 -25.93 -3.64
CA LYS A 370 -7.27 -27.34 -3.38
C LYS A 370 -6.42 -27.90 -2.24
N ALA A 371 -5.16 -27.48 -2.16
CA ALA A 371 -4.24 -27.92 -1.11
C ALA A 371 -4.64 -27.37 0.26
N SER A 372 -5.12 -26.13 0.36
CA SER A 372 -5.55 -25.52 1.63
C SER A 372 -6.88 -26.04 2.20
N ARG A 373 -7.61 -26.86 1.42
CA ARG A 373 -8.87 -27.51 1.84
C ARG A 373 -8.67 -28.95 2.33
N LYS A 374 -7.48 -29.50 2.13
CA LYS A 374 -7.05 -30.78 2.68
C LYS A 374 -6.33 -30.53 3.98
#